data_AF-A0A8J5TQM2-F1
#
_entry.id   AF-A0A8J5TQM2-F1
#
_cell.length_a   1.000
_cell.length_b   1.000
_cell.length_c   1.000
_cell.angle_alpha   90.00
_cell.angle_beta   90.00
_cell.angle_gamma   90.00
#
_symmetry.space_group_name_H-M   'P 1'
#
loop_
_entity.id
_entity.type
_entity.pdbx_description
1 polymer ?
#
loop_
_entity_poly.entity_id
_entity_poly.type
_entity_poly.pdbx_seq_one_letter_code
_entity_poly.pdbx_strand_id
1 'polypeptide(L)'
;MTAARSMDRVAGVTSSLLMMGSETTRPRRQSTTSVSQQQPALNDRPFLSRQATIGRNSEFHNLTSHDRELLGGIEYRSLKLLLKIVTAYFFGIHLFGAICLVGWIQTANPKYREYLQSTGQDKNWWAFYSAQTMVDNLGFTLTPDSMISFRDANWPMILMSFLAFAGNTLYPVFLRLVIWTMSKLLPKHSSTQEPLAFLLNYPRRCYTLLFPSKPTWILFGIIFALNFIDVLLIIVLDFHNPEVASLPLDSRIPAAIFQAASARHTGTSTFNLANVNPAVQLSLLIMMYIAIFPIALSIRISNTYEEKSLGIWDSEGSLNERNGRSYLMQHMKNQLGFDLWYIFLGTFCICIAEATRIADVKDPAFTVFSILFEVTSAYGNVGLSLGYPTVSTSLCGKFGTFGKVVICLMMIRGRHRGLPYALDRAVMLPDEHLLETPAESTE
;
A
#
# COMPACT_ATOMS: atom_id res chain seq x y z
N MET A 1 -52.05 8.16 -13.28
CA MET A 1 -51.37 7.42 -12.19
C MET A 1 -51.84 5.96 -12.22
N THR A 2 -51.49 5.20 -13.26
CA THR A 2 -51.93 3.80 -13.44
C THR A 2 -51.09 3.13 -14.54
N ALA A 3 -49.79 2.97 -14.27
CA ALA A 3 -48.88 2.19 -15.13
C ALA A 3 -47.71 1.56 -14.34
N ALA A 4 -47.36 2.10 -13.17
CA ALA A 4 -46.22 1.63 -12.37
C ALA A 4 -46.50 0.39 -11.48
N ARG A 5 -47.71 -0.20 -11.51
CA ARG A 5 -48.07 -1.36 -10.64
C ARG A 5 -48.13 -2.71 -11.35
N SER A 6 -47.79 -2.78 -12.65
CA SER A 6 -47.87 -4.03 -13.42
C SER A 6 -46.55 -4.79 -13.57
N MET A 7 -45.40 -4.17 -13.32
CA MET A 7 -44.10 -4.82 -13.53
C MET A 7 -43.60 -5.60 -12.30
N ASP A 8 -44.01 -5.23 -11.09
CA ASP A 8 -43.61 -5.93 -9.87
C ASP A 8 -44.29 -7.29 -9.69
N ARG A 9 -45.46 -7.52 -10.31
CA ARG A 9 -46.13 -8.82 -10.27
C ARG A 9 -45.56 -9.85 -11.24
N VAL A 10 -44.77 -9.42 -12.24
CA VAL A 10 -44.19 -10.36 -13.23
C VAL A 10 -42.81 -10.85 -12.77
N ALA A 11 -42.08 -10.10 -11.95
CA ALA A 11 -40.81 -10.53 -11.36
C ALA A 11 -40.98 -11.54 -10.19
N GLY A 12 -42.14 -11.57 -9.55
CA GLY A 12 -42.41 -12.47 -8.42
C GLY A 12 -42.81 -13.90 -8.80
N VAL A 13 -43.12 -14.17 -10.08
CA VAL A 13 -43.66 -15.48 -10.53
C VAL A 13 -42.58 -16.37 -11.16
N THR A 14 -41.42 -15.83 -11.52
CA THR A 14 -40.31 -16.59 -12.13
C THR A 14 -39.30 -17.15 -11.12
N SER A 15 -39.32 -16.73 -9.85
CA SER A 15 -38.45 -17.29 -8.81
C SER A 15 -39.06 -18.47 -8.05
N SER A 16 -40.36 -18.74 -8.23
CA SER A 16 -41.10 -19.79 -7.51
C SER A 16 -41.08 -21.16 -8.20
N LEU A 17 -40.50 -21.26 -9.40
CA LEU A 17 -40.51 -22.49 -10.23
C LEU A 17 -39.19 -23.29 -10.21
N LEU A 18 -38.19 -22.85 -9.46
CA LEU A 18 -36.85 -23.49 -9.43
C LEU A 18 -36.43 -24.06 -8.07
N MET A 19 -37.34 -24.13 -7.09
CA MET A 19 -37.11 -24.83 -5.82
C MET A 19 -38.21 -25.88 -5.58
N MET A 20 -38.12 -26.99 -6.32
CA MET A 20 -38.88 -28.19 -6.01
C MET A 20 -37.92 -29.38 -6.07
N GLY A 21 -37.53 -29.88 -4.89
CA GLY A 21 -36.78 -31.12 -4.74
C GLY A 21 -35.74 -31.10 -3.62
N SER A 22 -36.14 -31.45 -2.41
CA SER A 22 -35.62 -32.64 -1.69
C SER A 22 -35.94 -32.58 -0.18
N GLU A 23 -36.79 -33.52 0.20
CA GLU A 23 -36.96 -34.23 1.46
C GLU A 23 -36.67 -33.58 2.83
N THR A 24 -37.73 -33.63 3.62
CA THR A 24 -37.83 -33.55 5.08
C THR A 24 -36.83 -34.44 5.82
N THR A 25 -36.01 -33.84 6.70
CA THR A 25 -35.35 -34.58 7.79
C THR A 25 -35.57 -33.86 9.12
N ARG A 26 -36.13 -34.59 10.10
CA ARG A 26 -36.45 -34.15 11.47
C ARG A 26 -35.23 -33.56 12.21
N PRO A 27 -35.41 -32.60 13.13
CA PRO A 27 -34.31 -32.15 13.97
C PRO A 27 -33.94 -33.21 15.00
N ARG A 28 -32.75 -33.80 14.84
CA ARG A 28 -32.11 -34.66 15.84
C ARG A 28 -31.52 -33.77 16.93
N ARG A 29 -32.08 -33.89 18.13
CA ARG A 29 -31.55 -33.31 19.39
C ARG A 29 -30.12 -33.83 19.59
N GLN A 30 -29.12 -33.00 19.27
CA GLN A 30 -27.73 -33.27 19.61
C GLN A 30 -27.41 -32.56 20.92
N SER A 31 -27.18 -33.40 21.93
CA SER A 31 -26.53 -33.08 23.19
C SER A 31 -25.34 -32.13 23.00
N THR A 32 -25.40 -31.02 23.71
CA THR A 32 -24.30 -30.07 23.89
C THR A 32 -23.13 -30.77 24.58
N THR A 33 -22.20 -31.31 23.80
CA THR A 33 -20.85 -31.61 24.28
C THR A 33 -20.15 -30.26 24.46
N SER A 34 -19.97 -29.87 25.73
CA SER A 34 -19.13 -28.74 26.13
C SER A 34 -17.70 -29.00 25.69
N VAL A 35 -17.36 -28.57 24.47
CA VAL A 35 -15.97 -28.47 24.04
C VAL A 35 -15.38 -27.30 24.83
N SER A 36 -14.67 -27.63 25.90
CA SER A 36 -13.72 -26.76 26.58
C SER A 36 -12.67 -26.30 25.56
N GLN A 37 -13.01 -25.26 24.79
CA GLN A 37 -12.04 -24.50 24.03
C GLN A 37 -11.24 -23.68 25.04
N GLN A 38 -9.96 -24.04 25.15
CA GLN A 38 -8.94 -23.32 25.90
C GLN A 38 -9.06 -21.82 25.65
N GLN A 39 -9.65 -21.12 26.62
CA GLN A 39 -9.45 -19.70 26.81
C GLN A 39 -7.93 -19.49 26.94
N PRO A 40 -7.30 -18.58 26.18
CA PRO A 40 -5.97 -18.12 26.56
C PRO A 40 -6.11 -17.54 27.97
N ALA A 41 -5.30 -18.06 28.89
CA ALA A 41 -5.41 -17.81 30.32
C ALA A 41 -5.63 -16.32 30.63
N LEU A 42 -6.78 -16.03 31.26
CA LEU A 42 -7.18 -14.73 31.80
C LEU A 42 -6.27 -14.23 32.95
N ASN A 43 -5.17 -14.91 33.26
CA ASN A 43 -4.34 -14.66 34.45
C ASN A 43 -3.07 -13.83 34.20
N ASP A 44 -2.71 -13.49 32.95
CA ASP A 44 -1.40 -12.88 32.65
C ASP A 44 -1.43 -11.37 32.33
N ARG A 45 -2.49 -10.64 32.70
CA ARG A 45 -2.52 -9.17 32.57
C ARG A 45 -2.98 -8.49 33.87
N PRO A 46 -2.05 -8.03 34.73
CA PRO A 46 -2.35 -7.55 36.08
C PRO A 46 -3.03 -6.15 36.16
N PHE A 47 -3.53 -5.61 35.04
CA PHE A 47 -3.88 -4.18 34.92
C PHE A 47 -5.39 -3.88 34.89
N LEU A 48 -6.24 -4.90 34.80
CA LEU A 48 -7.69 -4.73 34.71
C LEU A 48 -8.39 -5.48 35.84
N SER A 49 -9.48 -4.92 36.34
CA SER A 49 -10.33 -5.58 37.33
C SER A 49 -10.79 -6.97 36.84
N ARG A 50 -11.01 -7.93 37.76
CA ARG A 50 -11.47 -9.29 37.44
C ARG A 50 -12.78 -9.34 36.64
N GLN A 51 -13.53 -8.25 36.64
CA GLN A 51 -14.81 -8.10 35.94
C GLN A 51 -14.62 -7.71 34.47
N ALA A 52 -13.44 -7.17 34.10
CA ALA A 52 -13.10 -6.83 32.74
C ALA A 52 -12.88 -8.09 31.90
N THR A 53 -13.74 -8.28 30.90
CA THR A 53 -13.60 -9.40 29.96
C THR A 53 -13.05 -8.90 28.63
N ILE A 54 -12.04 -9.59 28.11
CA ILE A 54 -11.41 -9.29 26.81
C ILE A 54 -12.01 -10.24 25.77
N GLY A 55 -12.76 -9.68 24.83
CA GLY A 55 -13.31 -10.40 23.69
C GLY A 55 -12.26 -10.78 22.64
N ARG A 56 -12.71 -11.53 21.62
CA ARG A 56 -11.83 -12.10 20.57
C ARG A 56 -11.22 -11.06 19.62
N ASN A 57 -11.64 -9.78 19.73
CA ASN A 57 -11.29 -8.66 18.85
C ASN A 57 -10.83 -7.40 19.61
N SER A 58 -10.09 -7.54 20.72
CA SER A 58 -9.66 -6.37 21.50
C SER A 58 -10.80 -5.56 22.14
N GLU A 59 -12.00 -6.14 22.17
CA GLU A 59 -13.18 -5.59 22.86
C GLU A 59 -13.00 -5.76 24.37
N PHE A 60 -12.98 -4.65 25.11
CA PHE A 60 -13.03 -4.71 26.57
C PHE A 60 -14.48 -4.52 27.04
N HIS A 61 -14.98 -5.46 27.82
CA HIS A 61 -16.32 -5.43 28.39
C HIS A 61 -16.22 -5.16 29.89
N ASN A 62 -17.24 -4.50 30.47
CA ASN A 62 -17.37 -4.26 31.91
C ASN A 62 -16.17 -3.54 32.57
N LEU A 63 -15.71 -2.44 31.96
CA LEU A 63 -14.64 -1.61 32.53
C LEU A 63 -15.17 -0.69 33.64
N THR A 64 -14.49 -0.66 34.78
CA THR A 64 -14.73 0.36 35.81
C THR A 64 -14.16 1.73 35.39
N SER A 65 -14.55 2.81 36.08
CA SER A 65 -13.97 4.15 35.84
C SER A 65 -12.45 4.18 36.00
N HIS A 66 -11.93 3.45 36.99
CA HIS A 66 -10.49 3.32 37.23
C HIS A 66 -9.79 2.51 36.12
N ASP A 67 -10.40 1.43 35.63
CA ASP A 67 -9.85 0.65 34.50
C ASP A 67 -9.73 1.51 33.23
N ARG A 68 -10.67 2.45 33.00
CA ARG A 68 -10.61 3.38 31.86
C ARG A 68 -9.44 4.36 31.96
N GLU A 69 -9.18 4.89 33.15
CA GLU A 69 -8.06 5.82 33.39
C GLU A 69 -6.71 5.12 33.20
N LEU A 70 -6.56 3.89 33.71
CA LEU A 70 -5.38 3.05 33.50
C LEU A 70 -5.15 2.75 32.01
N LEU A 71 -6.21 2.38 31.29
CA LEU A 71 -6.13 2.08 29.85
C LEU A 71 -5.70 3.32 29.05
N GLY A 72 -6.29 4.48 29.35
CA GLY A 72 -5.92 5.76 28.72
C GLY A 72 -4.48 6.17 29.03
N GLY A 73 -4.01 5.94 30.27
CA GLY A 73 -2.63 6.18 30.66
C GLY A 73 -1.60 5.28 29.95
N ILE A 74 -1.96 4.02 29.66
CA ILE A 74 -1.13 3.12 28.84
C ILE A 74 -1.11 3.60 27.39
N GLU A 75 -2.27 3.91 26.82
CA GLU A 75 -2.40 4.39 25.45
C GLU A 75 -1.57 5.65 25.20
N TYR A 76 -1.66 6.66 26.09
CA TYR A 76 -0.84 7.86 26.00
C TYR A 76 0.67 7.57 26.03
N ARG A 77 1.12 6.68 26.92
CA ARG A 77 2.52 6.25 27.00
C ARG A 77 2.96 5.51 25.73
N SER A 78 2.09 4.66 25.18
CA SER A 78 2.32 3.95 23.91
C SER A 78 2.43 4.90 22.73
N LEU A 79 1.56 5.89 22.61
CA LEU A 79 1.62 6.91 21.56
C LEU A 79 2.91 7.75 21.66
N LYS A 80 3.30 8.16 22.87
CA LYS A 80 4.56 8.89 23.09
C LYS A 80 5.79 8.07 22.72
N LEU A 81 5.78 6.77 23.02
CA LEU A 81 6.85 5.85 22.62
C LEU A 81 6.86 5.66 21.10
N LEU A 82 5.69 5.43 20.51
CA LEU A 82 5.54 5.25 19.07
C LEU A 82 6.06 6.48 18.30
N LEU A 83 5.74 7.70 18.73
CA LEU A 83 6.25 8.92 18.12
C LEU A 83 7.79 8.93 18.06
N LYS A 84 8.46 8.51 19.14
CA LYS A 84 9.92 8.38 19.16
C LYS A 84 10.41 7.32 18.18
N ILE A 85 9.74 6.16 18.14
CA ILE A 85 10.11 5.05 17.23
C ILE A 85 9.96 5.50 15.78
N VAL A 86 8.83 6.10 15.40
CA VAL A 86 8.56 6.57 14.04
C VAL A 86 9.54 7.68 13.63
N THR A 87 9.81 8.63 14.52
CA THR A 87 10.80 9.71 14.27
C THR A 87 12.20 9.12 14.06
N ALA A 88 12.63 8.23 14.95
CA ALA A 88 13.93 7.57 14.85
C ALA A 88 14.03 6.68 13.60
N TYR A 89 12.94 6.01 13.22
CA TYR A 89 12.87 5.21 12.00
C TYR A 89 13.04 6.09 10.76
N PHE A 90 12.28 7.18 10.67
CA PHE A 90 12.30 8.09 9.52
C PHE A 90 13.70 8.70 9.30
N PHE A 91 14.29 9.31 10.33
CA PHE A 91 15.65 9.87 10.19
C PHE A 91 16.72 8.79 10.10
N GLY A 92 16.53 7.66 10.77
CA GLY A 92 17.48 6.55 10.80
C GLY A 92 17.63 5.88 9.43
N ILE A 93 16.54 5.63 8.70
CA ILE A 93 16.60 5.01 7.38
C ILE A 93 17.20 5.96 6.33
N HIS A 94 16.90 7.27 6.41
CA HIS A 94 17.52 8.30 5.58
C HIS A 94 19.03 8.39 5.80
N LEU A 95 19.45 8.47 7.08
CA LEU A 95 20.85 8.53 7.45
C LEU A 95 21.59 7.25 7.03
N PHE A 96 20.98 6.08 7.23
CA PHE A 96 21.52 4.80 6.79
C PHE A 96 21.74 4.78 5.27
N GLY A 97 20.73 5.15 4.48
CA GLY A 97 20.84 5.22 3.03
C GLY A 97 21.94 6.19 2.57
N ALA A 98 22.00 7.38 3.17
CA ALA A 98 23.00 8.39 2.86
C ALA A 98 24.42 7.91 3.18
N ILE A 99 24.66 7.35 4.38
CA ILE A 99 25.98 6.83 4.78
C ILE A 99 26.43 5.72 3.82
N CYS A 100 25.54 4.78 3.49
CA CYS A 100 25.88 3.66 2.62
C CYS A 100 26.18 4.09 1.18
N LEU A 101 25.41 5.01 0.60
CA LEU A 101 25.64 5.51 -0.76
C LEU A 101 26.84 6.46 -0.84
N VAL A 102 27.02 7.35 0.14
CA VAL A 102 28.18 8.24 0.21
C VAL A 102 29.46 7.43 0.41
N GLY A 103 29.44 6.42 1.30
CA GLY A 103 30.57 5.52 1.48
C GLY A 103 30.92 4.76 0.21
N TRP A 104 29.91 4.29 -0.52
CA TRP A 104 30.10 3.59 -1.79
C TRP A 104 30.68 4.48 -2.89
N ILE A 105 30.11 5.68 -3.14
CA ILE A 105 30.54 6.52 -4.28
C ILE A 105 31.98 7.01 -4.14
N GLN A 106 32.54 7.03 -2.93
CA GLN A 106 33.92 7.41 -2.70
C GLN A 106 34.92 6.34 -3.16
N THR A 107 34.56 5.07 -3.06
CA THR A 107 35.42 3.92 -3.42
C THR A 107 35.00 3.24 -4.72
N ALA A 108 33.87 3.65 -5.30
CA ALA A 108 33.36 3.14 -6.54
C ALA A 108 34.29 3.41 -7.74
N ASN A 109 34.07 2.64 -8.81
CA ASN A 109 34.79 2.79 -10.07
C ASN A 109 34.73 4.27 -10.55
N PRO A 110 35.87 4.87 -10.95
CA PRO A 110 35.93 6.26 -11.42
C PRO A 110 34.86 6.64 -12.45
N LYS A 111 34.43 5.72 -13.31
CA LYS A 111 33.40 5.94 -14.33
C LYS A 111 32.12 6.60 -13.79
N TYR A 112 31.69 6.23 -12.58
CA TYR A 112 30.47 6.78 -11.97
C TYR A 112 30.67 8.22 -11.52
N ARG A 113 31.86 8.54 -11.00
CA ARG A 113 32.21 9.88 -10.57
C ARG A 113 32.43 10.81 -11.75
N GLU A 114 33.03 10.30 -12.82
CA GLU A 114 33.21 11.02 -14.09
C GLU A 114 31.86 11.35 -14.74
N TYR A 115 30.90 10.41 -14.72
CA TYR A 115 29.55 10.66 -15.18
C TYR A 115 28.80 11.73 -14.35
N LEU A 116 28.93 11.69 -13.02
CA LEU A 116 28.35 12.73 -12.16
C LEU A 116 28.99 14.09 -12.43
N GLN A 117 30.29 14.14 -12.64
CA GLN A 117 30.99 15.37 -13.00
C GLN A 117 30.56 15.91 -14.37
N SER A 118 30.35 15.05 -15.37
CA SER A 118 29.90 15.49 -16.70
C SER A 118 28.49 16.07 -16.70
N THR A 119 27.66 15.67 -15.72
CA THR A 119 26.32 16.22 -15.47
C THR A 119 26.32 17.40 -14.49
N GLY A 120 27.50 17.83 -14.01
CA GLY A 120 27.65 18.96 -13.08
C GLY A 120 27.17 18.67 -11.65
N GLN A 121 27.06 17.40 -11.27
CA GLN A 121 26.58 16.97 -9.95
C GLN A 121 27.74 16.60 -9.03
N ASP A 122 27.69 17.10 -7.79
CA ASP A 122 28.59 16.62 -6.75
C ASP A 122 28.24 15.18 -6.35
N LYS A 123 29.27 14.34 -6.17
CA LYS A 123 29.12 12.92 -5.86
C LYS A 123 28.47 12.66 -4.50
N ASN A 124 28.75 13.49 -3.49
CA ASN A 124 28.18 13.32 -2.15
C ASN A 124 26.73 13.79 -2.15
N TRP A 125 26.45 14.92 -2.80
CA TRP A 125 25.09 15.43 -2.96
C TRP A 125 24.20 14.44 -3.72
N TRP A 126 24.71 13.87 -4.82
CA TRP A 126 24.01 12.83 -5.56
C TRP A 126 23.66 11.63 -4.68
N ALA A 127 24.61 11.13 -3.89
CA ALA A 127 24.39 9.99 -3.02
C ALA A 127 23.35 10.29 -1.91
N PHE A 128 23.45 11.47 -1.28
CA PHE A 128 22.50 11.91 -0.26
C PHE A 128 21.07 12.06 -0.83
N TYR A 129 20.94 12.77 -1.94
CA TYR A 129 19.63 13.00 -2.58
C TYR A 129 19.02 11.71 -3.13
N SER A 130 19.85 10.83 -3.71
CA SER A 130 19.38 9.53 -4.18
C SER A 130 18.93 8.63 -3.03
N ALA A 131 19.57 8.68 -1.86
CA ALA A 131 19.05 7.96 -0.69
C ALA A 131 17.65 8.45 -0.32
N GLN A 132 17.47 9.78 -0.24
CA GLN A 132 16.19 10.39 0.08
C GLN A 132 15.11 10.04 -0.94
N THR A 133 15.41 10.16 -2.25
CA THR A 133 14.42 9.87 -3.30
C THR A 133 13.88 8.45 -3.23
N MET A 134 14.75 7.50 -2.86
CA MET A 134 14.36 6.09 -2.72
C MET A 134 13.55 5.85 -1.45
N VAL A 135 13.94 6.43 -0.30
CA VAL A 135 13.19 6.28 0.96
C VAL A 135 11.80 6.92 0.88
N ASP A 136 11.71 8.11 0.31
CA ASP A 136 10.45 8.85 0.23
C ASP A 136 9.58 8.43 -0.97
N ASN A 137 10.08 7.53 -1.82
CA ASN A 137 9.47 7.13 -3.09
C ASN A 137 9.06 8.34 -3.95
N LEU A 138 10.00 9.26 -4.19
CA LEU A 138 9.75 10.51 -4.93
C LEU A 138 9.94 10.35 -6.44
N GLY A 139 10.98 9.63 -6.85
CA GLY A 139 11.32 9.41 -8.25
C GLY A 139 12.03 10.53 -8.96
N PHE A 140 12.38 11.59 -8.23
CA PHE A 140 13.23 12.63 -8.76
C PHE A 140 14.69 12.21 -8.67
N THR A 141 15.39 12.29 -9.79
CA THR A 141 16.81 12.01 -9.90
C THR A 141 17.56 13.27 -10.30
N LEU A 142 18.79 13.41 -9.81
CA LEU A 142 19.67 14.52 -10.22
C LEU A 142 20.34 14.25 -11.57
N THR A 143 20.37 12.99 -11.99
CA THR A 143 20.92 12.52 -13.25
C THR A 143 19.84 12.50 -14.34
N PRO A 144 20.14 12.97 -15.57
CA PRO A 144 19.15 13.05 -16.65
C PRO A 144 18.59 11.71 -17.12
N ASP A 145 19.33 10.62 -16.91
CA ASP A 145 18.97 9.26 -17.34
C ASP A 145 18.42 8.41 -16.18
N SER A 146 17.96 9.05 -15.11
CA SER A 146 17.57 8.39 -13.87
C SER A 146 18.73 7.55 -13.29
N MET A 147 18.68 6.22 -13.40
CA MET A 147 19.70 5.32 -12.85
C MET A 147 20.27 4.39 -13.93
N ILE A 148 20.04 4.71 -15.21
CA ILE A 148 20.52 3.88 -16.33
C ILE A 148 22.05 3.81 -16.34
N SER A 149 22.77 4.92 -16.12
CA SER A 149 24.25 4.91 -16.00
C SER A 149 24.79 4.14 -14.78
N PHE A 150 23.92 3.82 -13.80
CA PHE A 150 24.27 3.07 -12.59
C PHE A 150 23.75 1.63 -12.60
N ARG A 151 23.17 1.17 -13.72
CA ARG A 151 22.51 -0.14 -13.81
C ARG A 151 23.42 -1.34 -13.58
N ASP A 152 24.74 -1.19 -13.72
CA ASP A 152 25.72 -2.23 -13.40
C ASP A 152 26.36 -2.07 -12.00
N ALA A 153 25.88 -1.13 -11.20
CA ALA A 153 26.31 -0.93 -9.83
C ALA A 153 25.51 -1.83 -8.86
N ASN A 154 25.95 -3.08 -8.70
CA ASN A 154 25.24 -4.09 -7.90
C ASN A 154 24.86 -3.62 -6.50
N TRP A 155 25.78 -2.96 -5.79
CA TRP A 155 25.53 -2.48 -4.42
C TRP A 155 24.46 -1.38 -4.36
N PRO A 156 24.57 -0.26 -5.10
CA PRO A 156 23.47 0.72 -5.19
C PRO A 156 22.14 0.13 -5.60
N MET A 157 22.10 -0.77 -6.58
CA MET A 157 20.84 -1.36 -7.05
C MET A 157 20.12 -2.11 -5.92
N ILE A 158 20.84 -2.92 -5.15
CA ILE A 158 20.25 -3.66 -4.01
C ILE A 158 19.89 -2.71 -2.87
N LEU A 159 20.80 -1.81 -2.49
CA LEU A 159 20.59 -0.88 -1.38
C LEU A 159 19.40 0.05 -1.64
N MET A 160 19.34 0.66 -2.81
CA MET A 160 18.25 1.56 -3.18
C MET A 160 16.92 0.82 -3.32
N SER A 161 16.92 -0.44 -3.79
CA SER A 161 15.72 -1.29 -3.77
C SER A 161 15.25 -1.54 -2.33
N PHE A 162 16.18 -1.81 -1.41
CA PHE A 162 15.84 -1.95 0.00
C PHE A 162 15.27 -0.65 0.58
N LEU A 163 15.87 0.51 0.29
CA LEU A 163 15.35 1.82 0.71
C LEU A 163 13.95 2.08 0.14
N ALA A 164 13.70 1.74 -1.13
CA ALA A 164 12.38 1.86 -1.76
C ALA A 164 11.29 1.07 -1.03
N PHE A 165 11.64 -0.13 -0.57
CA PHE A 165 10.72 -0.97 0.19
C PHE A 165 10.59 -0.51 1.64
N ALA A 166 11.70 -0.17 2.30
CA ALA A 166 11.70 0.33 3.67
C ALA A 166 10.99 1.68 3.81
N GLY A 167 10.94 2.45 2.72
CA GLY A 167 10.06 3.59 2.56
C GLY A 167 8.58 3.21 2.57
N ASN A 168 7.79 3.84 1.71
CA ASN A 168 6.33 3.76 1.74
C ASN A 168 5.77 2.32 1.61
N THR A 169 6.39 1.47 0.79
CA THR A 169 5.78 0.18 0.37
C THR A 169 5.69 -0.86 1.49
N LEU A 170 6.76 -1.09 2.25
CA LEU A 170 6.83 -2.04 3.35
C LEU A 170 7.01 -1.36 4.71
N TYR A 171 6.85 -0.04 4.82
CA TYR A 171 6.87 0.68 6.09
C TYR A 171 6.02 0.02 7.19
N PRO A 172 4.76 -0.41 6.95
CA PRO A 172 3.96 -1.10 7.97
C PRO A 172 4.61 -2.40 8.50
N VAL A 173 5.31 -3.11 7.63
CA VAL A 173 5.99 -4.38 7.94
C VAL A 173 7.25 -4.11 8.76
N PHE A 174 8.09 -3.17 8.29
CA PHE A 174 9.32 -2.80 8.99
C PHE A 174 9.05 -2.12 10.34
N LEU A 175 8.03 -1.26 10.43
CA LEU A 175 7.64 -0.63 11.69
C LEU A 175 7.23 -1.69 12.72
N ARG A 176 6.37 -2.65 12.34
CA ARG A 176 5.99 -3.74 13.24
C ARG A 176 7.18 -4.61 13.63
N LEU A 177 8.09 -4.89 12.69
CA LEU A 177 9.31 -5.64 12.96
C LEU A 177 10.18 -4.91 13.98
N VAL A 178 10.38 -3.59 13.85
CA VAL A 178 11.17 -2.77 14.79
C VAL A 178 10.54 -2.79 16.20
N ILE A 179 9.23 -2.61 16.31
CA ILE A 179 8.53 -2.66 17.61
C ILE A 179 8.66 -4.06 18.22
N TRP A 180 8.52 -5.11 17.40
CA TRP A 180 8.67 -6.49 17.85
C TRP A 180 10.10 -6.81 18.30
N THR A 181 11.13 -6.40 17.55
CA THR A 181 12.53 -6.60 17.95
C THR A 181 12.85 -5.85 19.22
N MET A 182 12.41 -4.59 19.35
CA MET A 182 12.52 -3.83 20.61
C MET A 182 11.88 -4.59 21.79
N SER A 183 10.68 -5.14 21.62
CA SER A 183 9.99 -5.90 22.67
C SER A 183 10.72 -7.18 23.10
N LYS A 184 11.61 -7.72 22.25
CA LYS A 184 12.41 -8.92 22.54
C LYS A 184 13.77 -8.59 23.12
N LEU A 185 14.35 -7.44 22.75
CA LEU A 185 15.66 -7.00 23.22
C LEU A 185 15.59 -6.29 24.58
N LEU A 186 14.48 -5.63 24.90
CA LEU A 186 14.30 -4.92 26.16
C LEU A 186 14.02 -5.89 27.34
N PRO A 187 14.58 -5.61 28.54
CA PRO A 187 14.29 -6.41 29.73
C PRO A 187 12.80 -6.43 30.07
N LYS A 188 12.28 -7.59 30.50
CA LYS A 188 10.85 -7.78 30.84
C LYS A 188 10.33 -6.83 31.92
N HIS A 189 11.22 -6.31 32.77
CA HIS A 189 10.88 -5.39 33.87
C HIS A 189 10.99 -3.90 33.48
N SER A 190 11.32 -3.58 32.23
CA SER A 190 11.40 -2.18 31.77
C SER A 190 10.01 -1.55 31.73
N SER A 191 9.90 -0.28 32.12
CA SER A 191 8.67 0.52 31.99
C SER A 191 8.21 0.69 30.54
N THR A 192 9.09 0.44 29.56
CA THR A 192 8.78 0.48 28.12
C THR A 192 8.14 -0.80 27.59
N GLN A 193 8.21 -1.91 28.34
CA GLN A 193 7.69 -3.19 27.87
C GLN A 193 6.16 -3.21 27.80
N GLU A 194 5.50 -2.59 28.76
CA GLU A 194 4.04 -2.45 28.80
C GLU A 194 3.53 -1.63 27.58
N PRO A 195 4.09 -0.42 27.29
CA PRO A 195 3.76 0.32 26.07
C PRO A 195 4.01 -0.45 24.76
N LEU A 196 5.12 -1.18 24.65
CA LEU A 196 5.45 -1.99 23.47
C LEU A 196 4.47 -3.15 23.26
N ALA A 197 4.11 -3.84 24.36
CA ALA A 197 3.12 -4.90 24.31
C ALA A 197 1.76 -4.35 23.89
N PHE A 198 1.37 -3.17 24.38
CA PHE A 198 0.13 -2.51 23.96
C PHE A 198 0.13 -2.20 22.46
N LEU A 199 1.22 -1.63 21.91
CA LEU A 199 1.35 -1.35 20.47
C LEU A 199 1.23 -2.61 19.59
N LEU A 200 1.76 -3.75 20.04
CA LEU A 200 1.70 -5.00 19.25
C LEU A 200 0.34 -5.69 19.30
N ASN A 201 -0.38 -5.52 20.42
CA ASN A 201 -1.69 -6.13 20.67
C ASN A 201 -2.85 -5.27 20.14
N TYR A 202 -2.72 -3.93 20.20
CA TYR A 202 -3.74 -2.95 19.80
C TYR A 202 -3.17 -1.93 18.80
N PRO A 203 -2.67 -2.40 17.63
CA PRO A 203 -1.87 -1.58 16.74
C PRO A 203 -2.63 -0.44 16.05
N ARG A 204 -3.87 -0.70 15.60
CA ARG A 204 -4.65 0.23 14.76
C ARG A 204 -5.27 1.38 15.58
N ARG A 205 -5.49 1.17 16.88
CA ARG A 205 -5.82 2.23 17.83
C ARG A 205 -4.71 3.27 18.00
N CYS A 206 -3.45 2.86 17.90
CA CYS A 206 -2.32 3.77 18.10
C CYS A 206 -1.85 4.42 16.79
N TYR A 207 -1.99 3.73 15.66
CA TYR A 207 -1.47 4.20 14.38
C TYR A 207 -2.12 3.50 13.19
N THR A 208 -2.46 4.29 12.17
CA THR A 208 -3.13 3.80 10.96
C THR A 208 -2.27 2.79 10.20
N LEU A 209 -0.98 3.06 10.02
CA LEU A 209 -0.09 2.16 9.27
C LEU A 209 0.53 1.04 10.13
N LEU A 210 0.08 0.85 11.37
CA LEU A 210 0.47 -0.29 12.18
C LEU A 210 -0.61 -1.37 12.08
N PHE A 211 -0.30 -2.46 11.41
CA PHE A 211 -1.25 -3.56 11.22
C PHE A 211 -1.06 -4.68 12.25
N PRO A 212 -2.12 -5.47 12.56
CA PRO A 212 -1.99 -6.71 13.30
C PRO A 212 -1.12 -7.74 12.57
N SER A 213 -0.59 -8.72 13.31
CA SER A 213 0.39 -9.69 12.80
C SER A 213 -0.04 -10.40 11.50
N LYS A 214 -1.27 -10.93 11.45
CA LYS A 214 -1.76 -11.67 10.28
C LYS A 214 -1.85 -10.78 9.02
N PRO A 215 -2.53 -9.61 9.04
CA PRO A 215 -2.48 -8.67 7.92
C PRO A 215 -1.07 -8.24 7.51
N THR A 216 -0.13 -8.04 8.45
CA THR A 216 1.27 -7.69 8.12
C THR A 216 1.96 -8.78 7.30
N TRP A 217 1.79 -10.06 7.67
CA TRP A 217 2.36 -11.18 6.91
C TRP A 217 1.70 -11.37 5.55
N ILE A 218 0.38 -11.16 5.45
CA ILE A 218 -0.34 -11.18 4.16
C ILE A 218 0.18 -10.07 3.24
N LEU A 219 0.34 -8.85 3.77
CA LEU A 219 0.89 -7.71 3.04
C LEU A 219 2.29 -8.01 2.49
N PHE A 220 3.18 -8.49 3.36
CA PHE A 220 4.53 -8.88 2.98
C PHE A 220 4.53 -9.95 1.89
N GLY A 221 3.72 -11.01 2.04
CA GLY A 221 3.62 -12.09 1.06
C GLY A 221 3.12 -11.63 -0.30
N ILE A 222 2.10 -10.76 -0.33
CA ILE A 222 1.56 -10.21 -1.59
C ILE A 222 2.62 -9.35 -2.29
N ILE A 223 3.26 -8.41 -1.57
CA ILE A 223 4.27 -7.51 -2.15
C ILE A 223 5.48 -8.30 -2.65
N PHE A 224 5.94 -9.29 -1.89
CA PHE A 224 7.02 -10.17 -2.29
C PHE A 224 6.67 -10.96 -3.56
N ALA A 225 5.50 -11.59 -3.60
CA ALA A 225 5.05 -12.37 -4.75
C ALA A 225 4.91 -11.50 -6.01
N LEU A 226 4.26 -10.33 -5.90
CA LEU A 226 4.13 -9.42 -7.04
C LEU A 226 5.51 -8.96 -7.54
N ASN A 227 6.46 -8.63 -6.65
CA ASN A 227 7.79 -8.16 -7.07
C ASN A 227 8.60 -9.29 -7.71
N PHE A 228 8.51 -10.50 -7.16
CA PHE A 228 9.13 -11.67 -7.74
C PHE A 228 8.62 -11.94 -9.16
N ILE A 229 7.30 -11.83 -9.38
CA ILE A 229 6.70 -11.96 -10.71
C ILE A 229 7.26 -10.89 -11.66
N ASP A 230 7.40 -9.64 -11.23
CA ASP A 230 7.95 -8.57 -12.06
C ASP A 230 9.40 -8.81 -12.46
N VAL A 231 10.23 -9.19 -11.49
CA VAL A 231 11.63 -9.52 -11.75
C VAL A 231 11.73 -10.71 -12.72
N LEU A 232 10.89 -11.73 -12.53
CA LEU A 232 10.83 -12.89 -13.42
C LEU A 232 10.43 -12.49 -14.84
N LEU A 233 9.38 -11.68 -15.00
CA LEU A 233 8.91 -11.22 -16.30
C LEU A 233 9.98 -10.39 -17.02
N ILE A 234 10.63 -9.44 -16.33
CA ILE A 234 11.73 -8.65 -16.90
C ILE A 234 12.86 -9.57 -17.38
N ILE A 235 13.33 -10.50 -16.55
CA ILE A 235 14.47 -11.36 -16.89
C ILE A 235 14.13 -12.33 -18.03
N VAL A 236 12.94 -12.94 -18.01
CA VAL A 236 12.55 -13.98 -18.98
C VAL A 236 12.20 -13.36 -20.32
N LEU A 237 11.42 -12.27 -20.35
CA LEU A 237 10.93 -11.68 -21.60
C LEU A 237 11.97 -10.82 -22.31
N ASP A 238 12.91 -10.23 -21.57
CA ASP A 238 14.03 -9.45 -22.12
C ASP A 238 15.36 -10.20 -22.13
N PHE A 239 15.33 -11.53 -22.02
CA PHE A 239 16.55 -12.35 -21.99
C PHE A 239 17.49 -12.09 -23.19
N HIS A 240 16.92 -11.87 -24.38
CA HIS A 240 17.62 -11.58 -25.64
C HIS A 240 17.53 -10.12 -26.09
N ASN A 241 16.83 -9.26 -25.35
CA ASN A 241 16.67 -7.86 -25.73
C ASN A 241 17.96 -7.09 -25.43
N PRO A 242 18.59 -6.36 -26.37
CA PRO A 242 19.84 -5.65 -26.14
C PRO A 242 19.81 -4.69 -24.94
N GLU A 243 18.65 -4.10 -24.61
CA GLU A 243 18.51 -3.19 -23.47
C GLU A 243 18.91 -3.85 -22.15
N VAL A 244 18.48 -5.10 -21.93
CA VAL A 244 18.72 -5.88 -20.70
C VAL A 244 19.88 -6.88 -20.89
N ALA A 245 19.99 -7.46 -22.09
CA ALA A 245 20.97 -8.48 -22.42
C ALA A 245 22.41 -7.95 -22.45
N SER A 246 22.59 -6.63 -22.64
CA SER A 246 23.90 -5.97 -22.54
C SER A 246 24.55 -6.06 -21.16
N LEU A 247 23.76 -6.36 -20.11
CA LEU A 247 24.29 -6.59 -18.77
C LEU A 247 24.59 -8.08 -18.53
N PRO A 248 25.75 -8.41 -17.93
CA PRO A 248 26.02 -9.75 -17.44
C PRO A 248 25.02 -10.12 -16.32
N LEU A 249 24.79 -11.42 -16.10
CA LEU A 249 23.73 -11.91 -15.21
C LEU A 249 23.85 -11.42 -13.76
N ASP A 250 25.07 -11.24 -13.28
CA ASP A 250 25.39 -10.73 -11.94
C ASP A 250 24.88 -9.30 -11.71
N SER A 251 24.90 -8.47 -12.75
CA SER A 251 24.43 -7.07 -12.74
C SER A 251 22.97 -6.95 -13.18
N ARG A 252 22.53 -7.86 -14.05
CA ARG A 252 21.17 -7.90 -14.59
C ARG A 252 20.12 -8.16 -13.51
N ILE A 253 20.38 -9.09 -12.59
CA ILE A 253 19.43 -9.45 -11.53
C ILE A 253 19.19 -8.27 -10.58
N PRO A 254 20.22 -7.61 -9.99
CA PRO A 254 20.04 -6.40 -9.19
C PRO A 254 19.32 -5.28 -9.93
N ALA A 255 19.65 -5.03 -11.21
CA ALA A 255 18.98 -4.01 -12.01
C ALA A 255 17.50 -4.30 -12.24
N ALA A 256 17.14 -5.57 -12.44
CA ALA A 256 15.74 -6.01 -12.56
C ALA A 256 14.98 -5.90 -11.23
N ILE A 257 15.61 -6.27 -10.10
CA ILE A 257 15.05 -6.07 -8.75
C ILE A 257 14.77 -4.57 -8.51
N PHE A 258 15.72 -3.71 -8.87
CA PHE A 258 15.55 -2.27 -8.76
C PHE A 258 14.42 -1.74 -9.64
N GLN A 259 14.32 -2.20 -10.90
CA GLN A 259 13.26 -1.78 -11.80
C GLN A 259 11.88 -2.20 -11.27
N ALA A 260 11.78 -3.44 -10.77
CA ALA A 260 10.55 -3.98 -10.20
C ALA A 260 10.16 -3.28 -8.88
N ALA A 261 11.14 -2.94 -8.04
CA ALA A 261 10.90 -2.13 -6.83
C ALA A 261 10.42 -0.73 -7.20
N SER A 262 11.03 -0.12 -8.21
CA SER A 262 10.73 1.25 -8.64
C SER A 262 9.36 1.39 -9.32
N ALA A 263 8.84 0.32 -9.91
CA ALA A 263 7.47 0.28 -10.42
C ALA A 263 6.40 0.47 -9.33
N ARG A 264 6.77 0.40 -8.04
CA ARG A 264 5.90 0.64 -6.89
C ARG A 264 6.22 1.97 -6.22
N HIS A 265 5.75 3.04 -6.84
CA HIS A 265 5.78 4.42 -6.35
C HIS A 265 7.13 5.15 -6.39
N THR A 266 8.27 4.49 -6.61
CA THR A 266 9.56 5.23 -6.68
C THR A 266 9.83 5.85 -8.03
N GLY A 267 9.42 5.28 -9.16
CA GLY A 267 9.52 5.98 -10.46
C GLY A 267 10.92 6.12 -11.07
N THR A 268 11.96 5.63 -10.41
CA THR A 268 13.31 5.57 -10.98
C THR A 268 13.44 4.42 -11.98
N SER A 269 14.14 4.64 -13.09
CA SER A 269 14.41 3.62 -14.10
C SER A 269 15.89 3.22 -14.14
N THR A 270 16.13 1.92 -14.28
CA THR A 270 17.44 1.31 -14.58
C THR A 270 17.59 0.90 -16.04
N PHE A 271 16.47 0.74 -16.73
CA PHE A 271 16.40 0.43 -18.16
C PHE A 271 15.64 1.53 -18.89
N ASN A 272 15.96 1.72 -20.17
CA ASN A 272 15.09 2.48 -21.03
C ASN A 272 13.81 1.70 -21.30
N LEU A 273 12.71 2.08 -20.64
CA LEU A 273 11.44 1.39 -20.73
C LEU A 273 10.81 1.43 -22.12
N ALA A 274 11.20 2.34 -23.01
CA ALA A 274 10.76 2.31 -24.41
C ALA A 274 11.37 1.13 -25.18
N ASN A 275 12.54 0.64 -24.77
CA ASN A 275 13.31 -0.39 -25.47
C ASN A 275 13.09 -1.80 -24.91
N VAL A 276 12.45 -1.95 -23.75
CA VAL A 276 12.13 -3.27 -23.19
C VAL A 276 10.98 -3.94 -23.95
N ASN A 277 10.81 -5.24 -23.74
CA ASN A 277 9.76 -6.02 -24.39
C ASN A 277 8.37 -5.40 -24.13
N PRO A 278 7.50 -5.26 -25.16
CA PRO A 278 6.15 -4.72 -24.97
C PRO A 278 5.33 -5.43 -23.89
N ALA A 279 5.54 -6.74 -23.68
CA ALA A 279 4.90 -7.48 -22.60
C ALA A 279 5.38 -7.05 -21.21
N VAL A 280 6.65 -6.61 -21.08
CA VAL A 280 7.19 -6.02 -19.84
C VAL A 280 6.66 -4.61 -19.64
N GLN A 281 6.51 -3.81 -20.70
CA GLN A 281 5.86 -2.51 -20.60
C GLN A 281 4.42 -2.65 -20.08
N LEU A 282 3.68 -3.63 -20.61
CA LEU A 282 2.32 -3.94 -20.16
C LEU A 282 2.30 -4.46 -18.71
N SER A 283 3.23 -5.32 -18.31
CA SER A 283 3.30 -5.81 -16.94
C SER A 283 3.60 -4.67 -15.95
N LEU A 284 4.55 -3.79 -16.29
CA LEU A 284 4.84 -2.59 -15.51
C LEU A 284 3.61 -1.69 -15.38
N LEU A 285 2.87 -1.45 -16.47
CA LEU A 285 1.62 -0.68 -16.44
C LEU A 285 0.59 -1.26 -15.46
N ILE A 286 0.36 -2.57 -15.51
CA ILE A 286 -0.56 -3.25 -14.59
C ILE A 286 -0.06 -3.13 -13.15
N MET A 287 1.25 -3.29 -12.92
CA MET A 287 1.84 -3.22 -11.59
C MET A 287 1.77 -1.84 -10.96
N MET A 288 2.03 -0.79 -11.73
CA MET A 288 1.87 0.60 -11.30
C MET A 288 0.43 0.87 -10.83
N TYR A 289 -0.55 0.32 -11.55
CA TYR A 289 -1.95 0.47 -11.19
C TYR A 289 -2.28 -0.24 -9.86
N ILE A 290 -1.84 -1.50 -9.71
CA ILE A 290 -2.17 -2.32 -8.53
C ILE A 290 -1.30 -2.06 -7.30
N ALA A 291 -0.21 -1.29 -7.42
CA ALA A 291 0.79 -1.07 -6.37
C ALA A 291 0.20 -0.61 -5.02
N ILE A 292 -0.89 0.17 -5.04
CA ILE A 292 -1.53 0.69 -3.82
C ILE A 292 -2.47 -0.32 -3.14
N PHE A 293 -2.97 -1.31 -3.89
CA PHE A 293 -4.02 -2.20 -3.40
C PHE A 293 -3.61 -3.04 -2.20
N PRO A 294 -2.40 -3.61 -2.09
CA PRO A 294 -2.01 -4.39 -0.91
C PRO A 294 -2.12 -3.59 0.39
N ILE A 295 -1.63 -2.34 0.42
CA ILE A 295 -1.68 -1.48 1.61
C ILE A 295 -3.12 -1.07 1.91
N ALA A 296 -3.87 -0.62 0.90
CA ALA A 296 -5.28 -0.25 1.06
C ALA A 296 -6.13 -1.43 1.55
N LEU A 297 -5.83 -2.63 1.05
CA LEU A 297 -6.46 -3.87 1.48
C LEU A 297 -6.14 -4.19 2.95
N SER A 298 -4.88 -4.07 3.37
CA SER A 298 -4.49 -4.27 4.77
C SER A 298 -5.19 -3.29 5.72
N ILE A 299 -5.35 -2.02 5.33
CA ILE A 299 -6.12 -1.03 6.09
C ILE A 299 -7.56 -1.49 6.26
N ARG A 300 -8.24 -1.85 5.15
CA ARG A 300 -9.65 -2.26 5.18
C ARG A 300 -9.87 -3.52 6.00
N ILE A 301 -9.02 -4.53 5.80
CA ILE A 301 -9.04 -5.76 6.61
C ILE A 301 -8.90 -5.38 8.09
N SER A 302 -7.93 -4.53 8.43
CA SER A 302 -7.66 -4.14 9.81
C SER A 302 -8.74 -3.26 10.45
N ASN A 303 -9.48 -2.47 9.66
CA ASN A 303 -10.60 -1.66 10.15
C ASN A 303 -11.80 -2.52 10.57
N THR A 304 -12.18 -3.51 9.76
CA THR A 304 -13.24 -4.46 10.13
C THR A 304 -12.89 -5.27 11.40
N TYR A 305 -11.59 -5.42 11.72
CA TYR A 305 -11.17 -6.06 12.97
C TYR A 305 -11.37 -5.18 14.23
N GLU A 306 -11.50 -3.86 14.11
CA GLU A 306 -11.58 -2.93 15.25
C GLU A 306 -12.86 -2.06 15.31
N GLU A 307 -13.80 -2.18 14.34
CA GLU A 307 -15.08 -1.45 14.30
C GLU A 307 -16.02 -1.66 15.52
N LYS A 308 -15.64 -2.47 16.51
CA LYS A 308 -16.40 -2.70 17.75
C LYS A 308 -15.72 -2.00 18.94
N SER A 309 -15.78 -0.68 18.96
CA SER A 309 -15.32 0.12 20.10
C SER A 309 -16.33 0.10 21.24
N LEU A 310 -15.87 -0.36 22.41
CA LEU A 310 -16.40 -0.22 23.77
C LEU A 310 -17.82 0.35 23.93
N GLY A 311 -18.77 -0.54 24.22
CA GLY A 311 -20.02 -0.20 24.93
C GLY A 311 -21.23 0.14 24.08
N ILE A 312 -21.11 0.21 22.75
CA ILE A 312 -22.27 0.38 21.86
C ILE A 312 -22.36 -0.86 20.97
N TRP A 313 -23.41 -1.64 21.20
CA TRP A 313 -23.72 -2.86 20.47
C TRP A 313 -24.88 -2.58 19.54
N ASP A 314 -24.64 -2.68 18.23
CA ASP A 314 -25.75 -2.87 17.32
C ASP A 314 -26.23 -4.32 17.46
N SER A 315 -27.48 -4.50 17.87
CA SER A 315 -28.06 -5.81 18.18
C SER A 315 -28.55 -6.50 16.92
N GLU A 316 -27.73 -6.63 15.87
CA GLU A 316 -28.12 -7.43 14.71
C GLU A 316 -26.92 -7.94 13.90
N GLY A 317 -26.90 -9.26 13.67
CA GLY A 317 -26.17 -9.88 12.56
C GLY A 317 -24.66 -10.07 12.76
N SER A 318 -24.28 -11.14 13.47
CA SER A 318 -22.92 -11.69 13.38
C SER A 318 -22.56 -12.03 11.92
N LEU A 319 -21.77 -11.16 11.28
CA LEU A 319 -21.22 -11.40 9.95
C LEU A 319 -20.31 -12.64 10.00
N ASN A 320 -20.79 -13.73 9.40
CA ASN A 320 -20.07 -14.99 9.24
C ASN A 320 -18.70 -14.76 8.55
N GLU A 321 -17.62 -15.30 9.11
CA GLU A 321 -16.23 -15.21 8.59
C GLU A 321 -16.06 -15.72 7.14
N ARG A 322 -17.02 -16.49 6.59
CA ARG A 322 -17.05 -16.87 5.16
C ARG A 322 -17.45 -15.73 4.22
N ASN A 323 -18.12 -14.69 4.72
CA ASN A 323 -18.56 -13.52 3.95
C ASN A 323 -17.50 -12.41 3.87
N GLY A 324 -16.39 -12.52 4.62
CA GLY A 324 -15.31 -11.53 4.56
C GLY A 324 -14.61 -11.50 3.20
N ARG A 325 -14.42 -12.65 2.56
CA ARG A 325 -13.84 -12.75 1.21
C ARG A 325 -14.77 -12.22 0.12
N SER A 326 -16.07 -12.51 0.20
CA SER A 326 -17.07 -12.01 -0.75
C SER A 326 -17.26 -10.49 -0.59
N TYR A 327 -17.29 -9.99 0.64
CA TYR A 327 -17.29 -8.56 0.95
C TYR A 327 -16.05 -7.87 0.39
N LEU A 328 -14.86 -8.44 0.63
CA LEU A 328 -13.60 -7.95 0.09
C LEU A 328 -13.61 -7.89 -1.43
N MET A 329 -14.05 -8.96 -2.08
CA MET A 329 -14.06 -9.11 -3.53
C MET A 329 -15.06 -8.17 -4.19
N GLN A 330 -16.22 -7.96 -3.57
CA GLN A 330 -17.22 -6.98 -4.01
C GLN A 330 -16.68 -5.55 -3.89
N HIS A 331 -15.99 -5.23 -2.80
CA HIS A 331 -15.41 -3.90 -2.59
C HIS A 331 -14.20 -3.63 -3.49
N MET A 332 -13.34 -4.63 -3.71
CA MET A 332 -12.26 -4.57 -4.69
C MET A 332 -12.80 -4.34 -6.09
N LYS A 333 -13.86 -5.04 -6.49
CA LYS A 333 -14.49 -4.86 -7.80
C LYS A 333 -15.04 -3.45 -8.00
N ASN A 334 -15.68 -2.89 -6.96
CA ASN A 334 -16.19 -1.52 -7.01
C ASN A 334 -15.07 -0.47 -7.03
N GLN A 335 -13.99 -0.67 -6.28
CA GLN A 335 -12.85 0.25 -6.24
C GLN A 335 -12.00 0.19 -7.52
N LEU A 336 -11.76 -1.01 -8.06
CA LEU A 336 -11.10 -1.21 -9.35
C LEU A 336 -11.91 -0.57 -10.49
N GLY A 337 -13.24 -0.76 -10.50
CA GLY A 337 -14.11 -0.19 -11.52
C GLY A 337 -14.15 1.35 -11.50
N PHE A 338 -14.17 1.95 -10.31
CA PHE A 338 -14.19 3.40 -10.16
C PHE A 338 -12.86 4.05 -10.57
N ASP A 339 -11.73 3.44 -10.20
CA ASP A 339 -10.40 3.95 -10.56
C ASP A 339 -10.12 3.86 -12.07
N LEU A 340 -10.55 2.78 -12.73
CA LEU A 340 -10.38 2.58 -14.17
C LEU A 340 -11.09 3.67 -15.01
N TRP A 341 -12.23 4.18 -14.55
CA TRP A 341 -12.95 5.24 -15.26
C TRP A 341 -12.12 6.52 -15.39
N TYR A 342 -11.40 6.92 -14.34
CA TYR A 342 -10.55 8.11 -14.38
C TYR A 342 -9.34 7.93 -15.31
N ILE A 343 -8.71 6.75 -15.30
CA ILE A 343 -7.60 6.44 -16.21
C ILE A 343 -8.08 6.48 -17.66
N PHE A 344 -9.25 5.91 -17.94
CA PHE A 344 -9.88 5.97 -19.26
C PHE A 344 -10.17 7.40 -19.68
N LEU A 345 -10.81 8.20 -18.81
CA LEU A 345 -11.15 9.59 -19.09
C LEU A 345 -9.89 10.44 -19.33
N GLY A 346 -8.87 10.31 -18.49
CA GLY A 346 -7.60 11.02 -18.66
C GLY A 346 -6.90 10.67 -19.97
N THR A 347 -6.84 9.37 -20.30
CA THR A 347 -6.29 8.88 -21.58
C THR A 347 -7.09 9.43 -22.75
N PHE A 348 -8.41 9.39 -22.70
CA PHE A 348 -9.30 9.92 -23.74
C PHE A 348 -9.10 11.42 -23.96
N CYS A 349 -9.04 12.22 -22.90
CA CYS A 349 -8.78 13.66 -22.98
C CYS A 349 -7.41 13.98 -23.60
N ILE A 350 -6.35 13.25 -23.24
CA ILE A 350 -5.02 13.45 -23.84
C ILE A 350 -5.00 13.00 -25.29
N CYS A 351 -5.67 11.89 -25.63
CA CYS A 351 -5.81 11.45 -27.01
C CYS A 351 -6.51 12.48 -27.90
N ILE A 352 -7.51 13.21 -27.39
CA ILE A 352 -8.14 14.32 -28.11
C ILE A 352 -7.15 15.46 -28.31
N ALA A 353 -6.42 15.83 -27.25
CA ALA A 353 -5.51 16.97 -27.27
C ALA A 353 -4.29 16.76 -28.18
N GLU A 354 -3.77 15.53 -28.22
CA GLU A 354 -2.59 15.13 -28.97
C GLU A 354 -2.94 14.36 -30.25
N ALA A 355 -4.21 14.41 -30.71
CA ALA A 355 -4.72 13.62 -31.83
C ALA A 355 -3.87 13.76 -33.11
N THR A 356 -3.39 14.97 -33.41
CA THR A 356 -2.55 15.24 -34.58
C THR A 356 -1.21 14.53 -34.52
N ARG A 357 -0.62 14.41 -33.33
CA ARG A 357 0.67 13.74 -33.12
C ARG A 357 0.52 12.23 -33.09
N ILE A 358 -0.58 11.72 -32.51
CA ILE A 358 -0.89 10.29 -32.50
C ILE A 358 -1.14 9.78 -33.92
N ALA A 359 -1.75 10.60 -34.78
CA ALA A 359 -1.98 10.27 -36.18
C ALA A 359 -0.70 10.37 -37.05
N ASP A 360 0.37 10.98 -36.55
CA ASP A 360 1.61 11.14 -37.29
C ASP A 360 2.48 9.89 -37.20
N VAL A 361 2.60 9.18 -38.32
CA VAL A 361 3.44 7.98 -38.44
C VAL A 361 4.93 8.29 -38.23
N LYS A 362 5.34 9.56 -38.36
CA LYS A 362 6.74 9.98 -38.17
C LYS A 362 7.13 10.16 -36.71
N ASP A 363 6.17 10.17 -35.78
CA ASP A 363 6.43 10.32 -34.34
C ASP A 363 5.99 9.06 -33.55
N PRO A 364 6.72 7.93 -33.68
CA PRO A 364 6.31 6.65 -33.10
C PRO A 364 6.32 6.63 -31.57
N ALA A 365 6.86 7.66 -30.90
CA ALA A 365 6.79 7.78 -29.45
C ALA A 365 5.37 8.12 -28.96
N PHE A 366 4.57 8.82 -29.79
CA PHE A 366 3.19 9.19 -29.49
C PHE A 366 2.22 8.09 -29.93
N THR A 367 2.08 7.08 -29.06
CA THR A 367 1.05 6.04 -29.24
C THR A 367 0.01 6.11 -28.13
N VAL A 368 -1.18 5.57 -28.39
CA VAL A 368 -2.23 5.42 -27.37
C VAL A 368 -1.71 4.63 -26.16
N PHE A 369 -0.84 3.63 -26.39
CA PHE A 369 -0.23 2.87 -25.32
C PHE A 369 0.73 3.72 -24.48
N SER A 370 1.59 4.54 -25.11
CA SER A 370 2.49 5.45 -24.41
C SER A 370 1.73 6.47 -23.55
N ILE A 371 0.60 6.99 -24.07
CA ILE A 371 -0.28 7.90 -23.33
C ILE A 371 -0.93 7.16 -22.15
N LEU A 372 -1.46 5.96 -22.36
CA LEU A 372 -2.03 5.15 -21.29
C LEU A 372 -1.00 4.84 -20.20
N PHE A 373 0.25 4.58 -20.58
CA PHE A 373 1.36 4.35 -19.65
C PHE A 373 1.63 5.61 -18.80
N GLU A 374 1.74 6.79 -19.42
CA GLU A 374 1.90 8.07 -18.71
C GLU A 374 0.74 8.37 -17.77
N VAL A 375 -0.50 8.21 -18.23
CA VAL A 375 -1.70 8.47 -17.41
C VAL A 375 -1.78 7.51 -16.24
N THR A 376 -1.46 6.22 -16.45
CA THR A 376 -1.46 5.21 -15.39
C THR A 376 -0.35 5.49 -14.37
N SER A 377 0.85 5.88 -14.83
CA SER A 377 1.96 6.29 -13.97
C SER A 377 1.62 7.55 -13.14
N ALA A 378 0.99 8.55 -13.77
CA ALA A 378 0.52 9.76 -13.12
C ALA A 378 -0.57 9.46 -12.06
N TYR A 379 -1.59 8.67 -12.42
CA TYR A 379 -2.65 8.23 -11.50
C TYR A 379 -2.12 7.36 -10.36
N GLY A 380 -1.13 6.52 -10.65
CA GLY A 380 -0.45 5.69 -9.67
C GLY A 380 0.50 6.46 -8.77
N ASN A 381 0.83 7.72 -9.11
CA ASN A 381 1.95 8.48 -8.58
C ASN A 381 3.22 7.61 -8.54
N VAL A 382 3.52 6.94 -9.65
CA VAL A 382 4.72 6.11 -9.78
C VAL A 382 5.88 6.91 -10.31
N GLY A 383 5.71 7.61 -11.43
CA GLY A 383 6.76 8.45 -12.02
C GLY A 383 7.59 7.77 -13.12
N LEU A 384 7.30 6.51 -13.46
CA LEU A 384 7.88 5.87 -14.64
C LEU A 384 7.32 6.48 -15.93
N SER A 385 8.16 6.52 -16.96
CA SER A 385 7.84 7.09 -18.28
C SER A 385 8.50 6.26 -19.37
N LEU A 386 7.88 6.19 -20.55
CA LEU A 386 8.54 5.68 -21.77
C LEU A 386 9.48 6.74 -22.38
N GLY A 387 9.43 7.99 -21.90
CA GLY A 387 10.30 9.07 -22.33
C GLY A 387 10.05 9.51 -23.79
N TYR A 388 10.95 10.35 -24.30
CA TYR A 388 10.95 10.78 -25.68
C TYR A 388 12.39 10.82 -26.22
N PRO A 389 12.70 10.31 -27.43
CA PRO A 389 14.08 10.10 -27.88
C PRO A 389 14.99 11.33 -27.87
N THR A 390 14.42 12.53 -28.04
CA THR A 390 15.20 13.78 -28.17
C THR A 390 15.35 14.58 -26.90
N VAL A 391 14.68 14.19 -25.80
CA VAL A 391 14.71 14.95 -24.54
C VAL A 391 14.81 14.02 -23.34
N SER A 392 15.50 14.47 -22.29
CA SER A 392 15.61 13.75 -21.02
C SER A 392 14.39 13.92 -20.10
N THR A 393 13.28 14.48 -20.61
CA THR A 393 12.04 14.62 -19.84
C THR A 393 11.15 13.40 -20.05
N SER A 394 10.21 13.16 -19.13
CA SER A 394 9.08 12.25 -19.39
C SER A 394 8.34 12.66 -20.66
N LEU A 395 7.65 11.70 -21.30
CA LEU A 395 6.82 11.93 -22.47
C LEU A 395 5.82 13.08 -22.26
N CYS A 396 5.28 13.23 -21.05
CA CYS A 396 4.34 14.32 -20.73
C CYS A 396 4.96 15.72 -20.84
N GLY A 397 6.29 15.84 -20.80
CA GLY A 397 7.01 17.10 -21.06
C GLY A 397 6.78 17.62 -22.48
N LYS A 398 6.52 16.70 -23.44
CA LYS A 398 6.20 17.01 -24.83
C LYS A 398 4.71 17.22 -25.10
N PHE A 399 3.83 17.02 -24.12
CA PHE A 399 2.40 17.31 -24.28
C PHE A 399 2.15 18.82 -24.39
N GLY A 400 1.06 19.19 -25.06
CA GLY A 400 0.50 20.53 -25.04
C GLY A 400 0.02 20.92 -23.64
N THR A 401 -0.32 22.20 -23.48
CA THR A 401 -0.74 22.76 -22.19
C THR A 401 -1.94 22.02 -21.59
N PHE A 402 -2.93 21.68 -22.41
CA PHE A 402 -4.10 20.92 -21.94
C PHE A 402 -3.72 19.51 -21.46
N GLY A 403 -2.91 18.76 -22.21
CA GLY A 403 -2.45 17.42 -21.81
C GLY A 403 -1.66 17.45 -20.50
N LYS A 404 -0.83 18.47 -20.30
CA LYS A 404 -0.11 18.70 -19.03
C LYS A 404 -1.06 18.95 -17.86
N VAL A 405 -2.08 19.78 -18.05
CA VAL A 405 -3.11 20.02 -17.01
C VAL A 405 -3.84 18.72 -16.65
N VAL A 406 -4.21 17.91 -17.65
CA VAL A 406 -4.84 16.61 -17.41
C VAL A 406 -3.92 15.70 -16.58
N ILE A 407 -2.63 15.61 -16.92
CA ILE A 407 -1.65 14.83 -16.13
C ILE A 407 -1.56 15.34 -14.68
N CYS A 408 -1.51 16.66 -14.45
CA CYS A 408 -1.52 17.21 -13.09
C CYS A 408 -2.78 16.82 -12.32
N LEU A 409 -3.96 16.88 -12.94
CA LEU A 409 -5.21 16.45 -12.32
C LEU A 409 -5.21 14.95 -12.00
N MET A 410 -4.64 14.12 -12.88
CA MET A 410 -4.48 12.69 -12.64
C MET A 410 -3.55 12.40 -11.45
N MET A 411 -2.44 13.13 -11.31
CA MET A 411 -1.55 13.01 -10.15
C MET A 411 -2.24 13.38 -8.84
N ILE A 412 -3.02 14.48 -8.83
CA ILE A 412 -3.77 14.91 -7.65
C ILE A 412 -4.82 13.86 -7.29
N ARG A 413 -5.64 13.44 -8.26
CA ARG A 413 -6.71 12.46 -8.02
C ARG A 413 -6.14 11.11 -7.57
N GLY A 414 -5.02 10.69 -8.16
CA GLY A 414 -4.25 9.51 -7.80
C GLY A 414 -3.80 9.54 -6.33
N ARG A 415 -3.23 10.66 -5.89
CA ARG A 415 -2.72 10.82 -4.52
C ARG A 415 -3.83 10.68 -3.47
N HIS A 416 -5.05 11.09 -3.81
CA HIS A 416 -6.21 11.04 -2.92
C HIS A 416 -6.99 9.72 -2.99
N ARG A 417 -6.68 8.78 -3.90
CA ARG A 417 -7.44 7.53 -4.07
C ARG A 417 -7.32 6.55 -2.89
N GLY A 418 -6.27 6.70 -2.09
CA GLY A 418 -6.03 5.88 -0.89
C GLY A 418 -6.72 6.41 0.36
N LEU A 419 -7.34 7.60 0.31
CA LEU A 419 -8.05 8.15 1.45
C LEU A 419 -9.34 7.35 1.68
N PRO A 420 -9.61 6.93 2.92
CA PRO A 420 -10.89 6.32 3.24
C PRO A 420 -12.01 7.34 2.99
N TYR A 421 -13.12 6.88 2.40
CA TYR A 421 -14.29 7.72 2.10
C TYR A 421 -14.99 8.26 3.37
N ALA A 422 -14.65 7.70 4.53
CA ALA A 422 -15.03 8.18 5.86
C ALA A 422 -13.75 8.44 6.66
N LEU A 423 -13.77 9.39 7.61
CA LEU A 423 -12.67 9.61 8.56
C LEU A 423 -12.21 8.26 9.14
N ASP A 424 -10.90 7.98 9.09
CA ASP A 424 -10.35 6.81 9.76
C ASP A 424 -10.70 6.92 11.25
N ARG A 425 -11.46 5.94 11.79
CA ARG A 425 -11.97 6.03 13.16
C ARG A 425 -10.87 6.01 14.23
N ALA A 426 -9.63 5.72 13.86
CA ALA A 426 -8.45 5.99 14.68
C ALA A 426 -8.29 7.50 15.04
N VAL A 427 -9.02 8.39 14.37
CA VAL A 427 -9.00 9.86 14.54
C VAL A 427 -10.41 10.41 14.83
N MET A 428 -11.36 9.63 15.39
CA MET A 428 -12.63 10.24 15.86
C MET A 428 -12.37 11.15 17.06
N LEU A 429 -12.89 12.38 16.98
CA LEU A 429 -12.83 13.35 18.07
C LEU A 429 -13.84 12.95 19.17
N PRO A 430 -13.50 13.12 20.46
CA PRO A 430 -14.33 12.65 21.58
C PRO A 430 -15.79 13.15 21.57
N ASP A 431 -16.05 14.33 20.98
CA ASP A 431 -17.35 15.01 21.07
C ASP A 431 -18.44 14.44 20.16
N GLU A 432 -18.10 13.73 19.08
CA GLU A 432 -19.12 13.11 18.21
C GLU A 432 -19.83 11.92 18.88
N HIS A 433 -19.19 11.29 19.87
CA HIS A 433 -19.80 10.21 20.65
C HIS A 433 -20.94 10.68 21.57
N LEU A 434 -20.98 11.96 21.93
CA LEU A 434 -22.02 12.52 22.80
C LEU A 434 -23.31 12.86 22.05
N LEU A 435 -23.26 12.97 20.72
CA LEU A 435 -24.40 13.36 19.89
C LEU A 435 -25.15 12.16 19.30
N GLU A 436 -24.52 10.99 19.20
CA GLU A 436 -25.16 9.76 18.70
C GLU A 436 -25.89 8.93 19.78
N THR A 437 -25.99 9.42 21.02
CA THR A 437 -26.86 8.78 22.01
C THR A 437 -28.25 9.43 21.91
N PRO A 438 -29.28 8.78 21.30
CA PRO A 438 -30.63 9.27 21.51
C PRO A 438 -30.94 9.12 22.99
N ALA A 439 -31.48 10.18 23.56
CA ALA A 439 -32.00 10.20 24.91
C ALA A 439 -33.23 9.28 25.03
N GLU A 440 -33.04 7.96 25.04
CA GLU A 440 -34.04 7.03 25.54
C GLU A 440 -33.79 6.79 27.02
N SER A 441 -34.22 7.78 27.81
CA SER A 441 -34.49 7.60 29.23
C SER A 441 -35.66 8.50 29.62
N THR A 442 -36.88 8.08 29.26
CA THR A 442 -38.14 8.41 29.96
C THR A 442 -39.27 7.58 29.36
N GLU A 443 -39.52 6.39 29.92
CA GLU A 443 -40.77 6.02 30.64
C GLU A 443 -40.63 4.62 31.27
#